data_AF-A0A078HYK8-F1
#
_entry.id   AF-A0A078HYK8-F1
#
_cell.length_a   1.000
_cell.length_b   1.000
_cell.length_c   1.000
_cell.angle_alpha   90.00
_cell.angle_beta   90.00
_cell.angle_gamma   90.00
#
_symmetry.space_group_name_H-M   'P 1'
#
loop_
_entity.id
_entity.type
_entity.pdbx_description
1 polymer ?
#
loop_
_entity_poly.entity_id
_entity_poly.type
_entity_poly.pdbx_seq_one_letter_code
_entity_poly.pdbx_strand_id
1 'polypeptide(L)'
;MAHRDRISQLPEELLLRILSSLPAKDVVITMVLSKRWKFLWMLVPTLEYDHATYQNAQGTRFSRFVYSSLLLHEAPVLETLRLKLDRESATAVDIGVWVKTAVKRSVRELDIDINSPSILTPVTLPWSLYAGGCKTLVALKLSNMTLVDASSSLPASFPSLKNLSLVKMKYPSEEFINKFLASCPVLGDLAVEQCSGDSVTVLAVQIPSLKSLSLRKRPDTDDDEAYGFVIDTPSLLSFDIVDHCGELCVVESNMPEIVYVNLDINYRRPWKMLSSLSSVKELELCLTSSKEYPVGIVFHNLVHLTICSCETEWLNLLLCVLKDSPKLQGLRIEQYHNIRTGEQRPCWKEPSSVPGCVLTSLETLEWVKYEGTEEEKEAAAFIFRNARFLKKATISSSSTDPVKKLEMLKGLSFLSRCSSSCHLTFD
;
A
#
# COMPACT_ATOMS: atom_id res chain seq x y z
N MET A 1 -23.82 -28.68 -38.28
CA MET A 1 -23.27 -29.40 -37.11
C MET A 1 -23.45 -28.51 -35.90
N ALA A 2 -24.17 -28.95 -34.87
CA ALA A 2 -24.26 -28.18 -33.63
C ALA A 2 -22.84 -28.03 -33.04
N HIS A 3 -22.42 -26.79 -32.80
CA HIS A 3 -21.15 -26.51 -32.15
C HIS A 3 -21.18 -27.21 -30.79
N ARG A 4 -20.29 -28.19 -30.56
CA ARG A 4 -20.25 -28.96 -29.31
C ARG A 4 -20.08 -27.96 -28.17
N ASP A 5 -20.97 -27.97 -27.19
CA ASP A 5 -20.83 -27.17 -25.98
C ASP A 5 -19.67 -27.75 -25.14
N ARG A 6 -18.48 -27.20 -25.38
CA ARG A 6 -17.23 -27.63 -24.75
C ARG A 6 -17.13 -27.16 -23.30
N ILE A 7 -17.81 -26.06 -22.94
CA ILE A 7 -17.76 -25.52 -21.59
C ILE A 7 -18.60 -26.39 -20.67
N SER A 8 -19.82 -26.75 -21.07
CA SER A 8 -20.67 -27.68 -20.31
C SER A 8 -20.11 -29.10 -20.22
N GLN A 9 -18.97 -29.43 -20.86
CA GLN A 9 -18.26 -30.71 -20.72
C GLN A 9 -17.16 -30.68 -19.65
N LEU A 10 -16.78 -29.49 -19.16
CA LEU A 10 -15.77 -29.39 -18.10
C LEU A 10 -16.24 -30.05 -16.80
N PRO A 11 -15.32 -30.57 -15.97
CA PRO A 11 -15.63 -30.97 -14.59
C PRO A 11 -16.25 -29.82 -13.80
N GLU A 12 -17.11 -30.15 -12.84
CA GLU A 12 -17.80 -29.17 -12.00
C GLU A 12 -16.84 -28.22 -11.29
N GLU A 13 -15.74 -28.74 -10.74
CA GLU A 13 -14.70 -27.94 -10.08
C GLU A 13 -14.13 -26.83 -10.98
N LEU A 14 -13.92 -27.12 -12.27
CA LEU A 14 -13.45 -26.12 -13.23
C LEU A 14 -14.53 -25.10 -13.55
N LEU A 15 -15.79 -25.52 -13.63
CA LEU A 15 -16.92 -24.60 -13.82
C LEU A 15 -17.05 -23.64 -12.64
N LEU A 16 -16.97 -24.15 -11.41
CA LEU A 16 -17.00 -23.33 -10.20
C LEU A 16 -15.82 -22.36 -10.15
N ARG A 17 -14.61 -22.80 -10.54
CA ARG A 17 -13.44 -21.92 -10.62
C ARG A 17 -13.60 -20.82 -11.66
N ILE A 18 -14.21 -21.11 -12.81
CA ILE A 18 -14.54 -20.10 -13.82
C ILE A 18 -15.56 -19.12 -13.25
N LEU A 19 -16.64 -19.61 -12.64
CA LEU A 19 -17.68 -18.77 -12.06
C LEU A 19 -17.19 -17.90 -10.90
N SER A 20 -16.25 -18.38 -10.07
CA SER A 20 -15.61 -17.62 -9.00
C SER A 20 -14.83 -16.38 -9.47
N SER A 21 -14.55 -16.27 -10.77
CA SER A 21 -13.90 -15.09 -11.37
C SER A 21 -14.89 -14.03 -11.86
N LEU A 22 -16.20 -14.30 -11.79
CA LEU A 22 -17.25 -13.43 -12.31
C LEU A 22 -18.03 -12.75 -11.18
N PRO A 23 -18.57 -11.54 -11.41
CA PRO A 23 -19.53 -10.92 -10.49
C PRO A 23 -20.74 -11.82 -10.24
N ALA A 24 -21.29 -11.78 -9.02
CA ALA A 24 -22.40 -12.63 -8.60
C ALA A 24 -23.63 -12.51 -9.53
N LYS A 25 -23.85 -11.33 -10.12
CA LYS A 25 -24.89 -11.10 -11.13
C LYS A 25 -24.77 -12.06 -12.31
N ASP A 26 -23.58 -12.14 -12.89
CA ASP A 26 -23.29 -12.90 -14.09
C ASP A 26 -23.28 -14.40 -13.76
N VAL A 27 -22.76 -14.75 -12.58
CA VAL A 27 -22.83 -16.11 -12.03
C VAL A 27 -24.28 -16.60 -11.94
N VAL A 28 -25.17 -15.79 -11.36
CA VAL A 28 -26.60 -16.14 -11.23
C VAL A 28 -27.28 -16.24 -12.59
N ILE A 29 -26.95 -15.36 -13.56
CA ILE A 29 -27.50 -15.41 -14.92
C ILE A 29 -27.14 -16.75 -15.62
N THR A 30 -26.02 -17.38 -15.29
CA THR A 30 -25.67 -18.67 -15.92
C THR A 30 -26.71 -19.77 -15.70
N MET A 31 -27.59 -19.64 -14.69
CA MET A 31 -28.65 -20.62 -14.42
C MET A 31 -29.58 -20.89 -15.62
N VAL A 32 -29.71 -19.93 -16.55
CA VAL A 32 -30.59 -20.07 -17.72
C VAL A 32 -29.92 -20.78 -18.91
N LEU A 33 -28.61 -21.04 -18.84
CA LEU A 33 -27.85 -21.63 -19.96
C LEU A 33 -28.24 -23.08 -20.22
N SER A 34 -28.37 -23.90 -19.17
CA SER A 34 -28.85 -25.28 -19.29
C SER A 34 -29.25 -25.87 -17.94
N LYS A 35 -29.84 -27.07 -17.96
CA LYS A 35 -30.16 -27.83 -16.73
C LYS A 35 -28.94 -28.05 -15.83
N ARG A 36 -27.75 -28.18 -16.41
CA ARG A 36 -26.50 -28.35 -15.67
C ARG A 36 -26.13 -27.08 -14.89
N TRP A 37 -26.30 -25.91 -15.50
CA TRP A 37 -25.92 -24.63 -14.89
C TRP A 37 -26.94 -24.11 -13.88
N LYS A 38 -28.19 -24.60 -13.93
CA LYS A 38 -29.30 -24.16 -13.09
C LYS A 38 -28.96 -24.01 -11.61
N PHE A 39 -28.10 -24.89 -11.08
CA PHE A 39 -27.76 -24.95 -9.65
C PHE A 39 -26.28 -24.63 -9.35
N LEU A 40 -25.41 -24.57 -10.36
CA LEU A 40 -23.97 -24.37 -10.15
C LEU A 40 -23.65 -23.05 -9.46
N TRP A 41 -24.41 -22.00 -9.77
CA TRP A 41 -24.24 -20.68 -9.16
C TRP A 41 -24.39 -20.70 -7.63
N MET A 42 -25.19 -21.62 -7.07
CA MET A 42 -25.40 -21.76 -5.63
C MET A 42 -24.19 -22.39 -4.92
N LEU A 43 -23.33 -23.09 -5.67
CA LEU A 43 -22.16 -23.80 -5.15
C LEU A 43 -20.86 -23.00 -5.30
N VAL A 44 -20.92 -21.78 -5.85
CA VAL A 44 -19.72 -20.96 -6.08
C VAL A 44 -19.15 -20.46 -4.74
N PRO A 45 -17.88 -20.75 -4.41
CA PRO A 45 -17.31 -20.41 -3.11
C PRO A 45 -16.97 -18.91 -2.97
N THR A 46 -16.92 -18.16 -4.06
CA THR A 46 -16.55 -16.74 -4.09
C THR A 46 -17.71 -15.91 -4.63
N LEU A 47 -18.17 -14.93 -3.86
CA LEU A 47 -19.26 -14.05 -4.24
C LEU A 47 -18.79 -12.60 -4.22
N GLU A 48 -18.85 -11.94 -5.39
CA GLU A 48 -18.60 -10.50 -5.51
C GLU A 48 -19.89 -9.78 -5.93
N TYR A 49 -20.38 -8.90 -5.06
CA TYR A 49 -21.50 -8.02 -5.33
C TYR A 49 -20.98 -6.60 -5.50
N ASP A 50 -21.03 -6.10 -6.73
CA ASP A 50 -20.57 -4.75 -7.08
C ASP A 50 -21.73 -3.91 -7.58
N HIS A 51 -22.18 -2.93 -6.77
CA HIS A 51 -23.30 -2.08 -7.13
C HIS A 51 -23.09 -1.34 -8.46
N ALA A 52 -21.87 -0.94 -8.81
CA ALA A 52 -21.58 -0.22 -10.05
C ALA A 52 -21.90 -1.05 -11.31
N THR A 53 -21.88 -2.38 -11.21
CA THR A 53 -22.27 -3.30 -12.30
C THR A 53 -23.79 -3.42 -12.50
N TYR A 54 -24.59 -2.82 -11.61
CA TYR A 54 -26.05 -2.76 -11.69
C TYR A 54 -26.50 -1.37 -12.14
N GLN A 55 -26.10 -0.99 -13.37
CA GLN A 55 -26.57 0.22 -14.04
C GLN A 55 -28.10 0.34 -13.89
N ASN A 56 -28.58 1.42 -13.29
CA ASN A 56 -30.00 1.79 -13.09
C ASN A 56 -30.81 0.95 -12.06
N ALA A 57 -30.18 0.16 -11.21
CA ALA A 57 -30.90 -0.50 -10.11
C ALA A 57 -30.99 0.44 -8.90
N GLN A 58 -32.20 0.91 -8.56
CA GLN A 58 -32.45 1.52 -7.25
C GLN A 58 -31.90 0.60 -6.15
N GLY A 59 -31.29 1.16 -5.10
CA GLY A 59 -30.59 0.40 -4.07
C GLY A 59 -31.40 -0.73 -3.43
N THR A 60 -32.73 -0.59 -3.32
CA THR A 60 -33.63 -1.64 -2.81
C THR A 60 -33.64 -2.92 -3.66
N ARG A 61 -33.37 -2.83 -4.96
CA ARG A 61 -33.27 -4.01 -5.86
C ARG A 61 -31.94 -4.73 -5.66
N PHE A 62 -30.86 -3.97 -5.50
CA PHE A 62 -29.55 -4.51 -5.24
C PHE A 62 -29.52 -5.24 -3.90
N SER A 63 -29.99 -4.59 -2.82
CA SER A 63 -29.97 -5.21 -1.49
C SER A 63 -30.80 -6.49 -1.43
N ARG A 64 -31.98 -6.50 -2.08
CA ARG A 64 -32.82 -7.70 -2.23
C ARG A 64 -32.13 -8.80 -3.02
N PHE A 65 -31.41 -8.47 -4.09
CA PHE A 65 -30.63 -9.43 -4.86
C PHE A 65 -29.54 -10.07 -4.00
N VAL A 66 -28.73 -9.26 -3.31
CA VAL A 66 -27.67 -9.76 -2.41
C VAL A 66 -28.26 -10.68 -1.35
N TYR A 67 -29.33 -10.25 -0.69
CA TYR A 67 -30.01 -11.06 0.31
C TYR A 67 -30.52 -12.39 -0.25
N SER A 68 -31.22 -12.36 -1.39
CA SER A 68 -31.79 -13.57 -2.00
C SER A 68 -30.70 -14.54 -2.47
N SER A 69 -29.63 -14.01 -3.06
CA SER A 69 -28.48 -14.80 -3.52
C SER A 69 -27.74 -15.46 -2.35
N LEU A 70 -27.47 -14.72 -1.26
CA LEU A 70 -26.86 -15.28 -0.06
C LEU A 70 -27.74 -16.31 0.65
N LEU A 71 -29.08 -16.12 0.62
CA LEU A 71 -30.03 -17.05 1.22
C LEU A 71 -30.05 -18.39 0.46
N LEU A 72 -30.02 -18.33 -0.87
CA LEU A 72 -30.06 -19.50 -1.77
C LEU A 72 -28.69 -20.14 -1.99
N HIS A 73 -27.61 -19.52 -1.51
CA HIS A 73 -26.27 -20.08 -1.60
C HIS A 73 -26.19 -21.40 -0.82
N GLU A 74 -25.58 -22.44 -1.40
CA GLU A 74 -25.52 -23.79 -0.83
C GLU A 74 -24.09 -24.32 -0.70
N ALA A 75 -23.07 -23.55 -1.10
CA ALA A 75 -21.70 -24.02 -0.99
C ALA A 75 -21.35 -24.33 0.48
N PRO A 76 -20.61 -25.44 0.74
CA PRO A 76 -20.26 -25.87 2.10
C PRO A 76 -19.48 -24.81 2.89
N VAL A 77 -18.67 -24.01 2.20
CA VAL A 77 -17.89 -22.90 2.74
C VAL A 77 -18.02 -21.72 1.79
N LEU A 78 -18.25 -20.53 2.35
CA LEU A 78 -18.13 -19.27 1.61
C LEU A 78 -16.68 -18.81 1.70
N GLU A 79 -15.85 -19.12 0.72
CA GLU A 79 -14.42 -18.76 0.74
C GLU A 79 -14.24 -17.23 0.83
N THR A 80 -14.89 -16.49 -0.06
CA THR A 80 -14.73 -15.03 -0.16
C THR A 80 -16.09 -14.37 -0.37
N LEU A 81 -16.37 -13.32 0.40
CA LEU A 81 -17.47 -12.40 0.17
C LEU A 81 -16.92 -10.99 -0.05
N ARG A 82 -17.22 -10.40 -1.22
CA ARG A 82 -16.89 -9.01 -1.56
C ARG A 82 -18.15 -8.20 -1.79
N LEU A 83 -18.25 -7.07 -1.12
CA LEU A 83 -19.35 -6.13 -1.18
C LEU A 83 -18.79 -4.76 -1.57
N LYS A 84 -18.95 -4.38 -2.82
CA LYS A 84 -18.66 -3.01 -3.30
C LYS A 84 -19.98 -2.25 -3.38
N LEU A 85 -20.14 -1.33 -2.45
CA LEU A 85 -21.39 -0.65 -2.15
C LEU A 85 -21.24 0.83 -2.46
N ASP A 86 -22.34 1.49 -2.79
CA ASP A 86 -22.47 2.94 -2.70
C ASP A 86 -23.43 3.31 -1.56
N ARG A 87 -23.62 4.62 -1.32
CA ARG A 87 -24.50 5.12 -0.25
C ARG A 87 -25.92 4.58 -0.33
N GLU A 88 -26.47 4.45 -1.53
CA GLU A 88 -27.89 4.16 -1.72
C GLU A 88 -28.15 2.66 -1.84
N SER A 89 -27.11 1.86 -2.10
CA SER A 89 -27.18 0.43 -2.37
C SER A 89 -27.56 -0.43 -1.16
N ALA A 90 -27.26 0.01 0.07
CA ALA A 90 -27.45 -0.79 1.27
C ALA A 90 -27.60 0.06 2.52
N THR A 91 -28.45 -0.40 3.45
CA THR A 91 -28.51 0.15 4.82
C THR A 91 -27.51 -0.56 5.74
N ALA A 92 -27.21 0.03 6.90
CA ALA A 92 -26.40 -0.65 7.92
C ALA A 92 -27.03 -1.97 8.39
N VAL A 93 -28.37 -2.08 8.36
CA VAL A 93 -29.10 -3.30 8.67
C VAL A 93 -28.83 -4.39 7.62
N ASP A 94 -28.86 -4.02 6.34
CA ASP A 94 -28.57 -4.95 5.24
C ASP A 94 -27.16 -5.54 5.36
N ILE A 95 -26.16 -4.68 5.53
CA ILE A 95 -24.75 -5.08 5.73
C ILE A 95 -24.64 -5.99 6.96
N GLY A 96 -25.33 -5.63 8.04
CA GLY A 96 -25.43 -6.43 9.25
C GLY A 96 -25.88 -7.87 9.00
N VAL A 97 -26.94 -8.03 8.21
CA VAL A 97 -27.52 -9.33 7.85
C VAL A 97 -26.59 -10.13 6.93
N TRP A 98 -25.97 -9.49 5.94
CA TRP A 98 -25.08 -10.16 4.99
C TRP A 98 -23.83 -10.69 5.66
N VAL A 99 -23.21 -9.86 6.50
CA VAL A 99 -22.03 -10.25 7.28
C VAL A 99 -22.36 -11.37 8.26
N LYS A 100 -23.49 -11.29 8.98
CA LYS A 100 -23.93 -12.37 9.86
C LYS A 100 -24.13 -13.68 9.09
N THR A 101 -24.63 -13.60 7.86
CA THR A 101 -24.80 -14.77 6.98
C THR A 101 -23.45 -15.34 6.55
N ALA A 102 -22.50 -14.49 6.17
CA ALA A 102 -21.14 -14.89 5.81
C ALA A 102 -20.41 -15.60 6.96
N VAL A 103 -20.49 -15.04 8.17
CA VAL A 103 -19.90 -15.65 9.38
C VAL A 103 -20.50 -17.02 9.65
N LYS A 104 -21.82 -17.19 9.53
CA LYS A 104 -22.49 -18.51 9.65
C LYS A 104 -22.01 -19.51 8.60
N ARG A 105 -21.54 -19.05 7.45
CA ARG A 105 -21.00 -19.86 6.34
C ARG A 105 -19.48 -20.02 6.41
N SER A 106 -18.88 -19.75 7.57
CA SER A 106 -17.45 -19.95 7.81
C SER A 106 -16.56 -19.15 6.85
N VAL A 107 -16.93 -17.89 6.61
CA VAL A 107 -16.21 -17.04 5.66
C VAL A 107 -14.72 -16.93 5.98
N ARG A 108 -13.87 -17.01 4.95
CA ARG A 108 -12.42 -16.88 5.08
C ARG A 108 -11.90 -15.51 4.68
N GLU A 109 -12.52 -14.89 3.69
CA GLU A 109 -12.19 -13.53 3.26
C GLU A 109 -13.44 -12.66 3.20
N LEU A 110 -13.42 -11.53 3.92
CA LEU A 110 -14.50 -10.55 3.90
C LEU A 110 -13.93 -9.20 3.44
N ASP A 111 -14.50 -8.67 2.36
CA ASP A 111 -14.14 -7.38 1.77
C ASP A 111 -15.39 -6.50 1.64
N ILE A 112 -15.40 -5.38 2.34
CA ILE A 112 -16.50 -4.42 2.32
C ILE A 112 -15.93 -3.05 1.96
N ASP A 113 -16.30 -2.56 0.79
CA ASP A 113 -15.89 -1.27 0.27
C ASP A 113 -17.11 -0.40 0.00
N ILE A 114 -17.16 0.77 0.65
CA ILE A 114 -18.25 1.73 0.50
C ILE A 114 -17.72 2.95 -0.25
N ASN A 115 -18.10 3.08 -1.52
CA ASN A 115 -17.70 4.20 -2.37
C ASN A 115 -18.53 5.46 -2.03
N SER A 116 -18.19 6.19 -0.97
CA SER A 116 -18.79 7.49 -0.67
C SER A 116 -17.81 8.49 -0.04
N PRO A 117 -17.69 9.73 -0.58
CA PRO A 117 -16.73 10.72 -0.11
C PRO A 117 -17.13 11.48 1.18
N SER A 118 -18.30 11.24 1.76
CA SER A 118 -18.75 11.97 2.97
C SER A 118 -19.83 11.20 3.75
N ILE A 119 -19.46 10.45 4.78
CA ILE A 119 -20.43 9.69 5.57
C ILE A 119 -21.17 10.63 6.54
N LEU A 120 -22.42 10.99 6.24
CA LEU A 120 -23.34 11.61 7.21
C LEU A 120 -23.96 10.56 8.14
N THR A 121 -23.90 9.26 7.81
CA THR A 121 -24.47 8.18 8.64
C THR A 121 -23.50 6.99 8.76
N PRO A 122 -22.92 6.75 9.95
CA PRO A 122 -21.93 5.71 10.15
C PRO A 122 -22.48 4.31 9.81
N VAL A 123 -21.78 3.56 8.96
CA VAL A 123 -22.09 2.14 8.76
C VAL A 123 -21.41 1.35 9.87
N THR A 124 -22.19 0.97 10.88
CA THR A 124 -21.73 0.13 11.98
C THR A 124 -21.49 -1.29 11.50
N LEU A 125 -20.28 -1.82 11.67
CA LEU A 125 -20.08 -3.26 11.50
C LEU A 125 -20.89 -4.01 12.55
N PRO A 126 -21.63 -5.06 12.16
CA PRO A 126 -22.46 -5.78 13.09
C PRO A 126 -21.62 -6.45 14.17
N TRP A 127 -22.09 -6.34 15.41
CA TRP A 127 -21.58 -7.03 16.60
C TRP A 127 -21.26 -8.52 16.35
N SER A 128 -21.96 -9.18 15.42
CA SER A 128 -21.71 -10.58 15.06
C SER A 128 -20.30 -10.88 14.54
N LEU A 129 -19.58 -9.89 13.99
CA LEU A 129 -18.15 -10.07 13.66
C LEU A 129 -17.26 -10.12 14.90
N TYR A 130 -17.57 -9.27 15.90
CA TYR A 130 -16.77 -9.07 17.11
C TYR A 130 -17.09 -10.04 18.24
N ALA A 131 -18.34 -10.49 18.36
CA ALA A 131 -18.82 -11.20 19.54
C ALA A 131 -18.57 -12.71 19.49
N GLY A 132 -18.50 -13.27 18.29
CA GLY A 132 -18.40 -14.71 18.06
C GLY A 132 -16.98 -15.20 17.82
N GLY A 133 -16.04 -14.30 17.52
CA GLY A 133 -14.69 -14.60 17.07
C GLY A 133 -14.73 -15.44 15.80
N CYS A 134 -14.71 -14.80 14.63
CA CYS A 134 -14.77 -15.55 13.37
C CYS A 134 -13.47 -16.34 13.15
N LYS A 135 -13.43 -17.58 13.68
CA LYS A 135 -12.22 -18.44 13.70
C LYS A 135 -11.72 -18.81 12.31
N THR A 136 -12.56 -18.68 11.28
CA THR A 136 -12.24 -19.03 9.90
C THR A 136 -11.72 -17.84 9.10
N LEU A 137 -11.93 -16.61 9.59
CA LEU A 137 -11.56 -15.39 8.87
C LEU A 137 -10.03 -15.25 8.84
N VAL A 138 -9.50 -15.22 7.62
CA VAL A 138 -8.07 -15.08 7.32
C VAL A 138 -7.76 -13.68 6.79
N ALA A 139 -8.69 -13.07 6.05
CA ALA A 139 -8.54 -11.71 5.55
C ALA A 139 -9.80 -10.87 5.81
N LEU A 140 -9.59 -9.65 6.31
CA LEU A 140 -10.65 -8.65 6.53
C LEU A 140 -10.22 -7.33 5.89
N LYS A 141 -11.03 -6.83 4.97
CA LYS A 141 -10.83 -5.53 4.32
C LYS A 141 -12.08 -4.67 4.50
N LEU A 142 -11.88 -3.49 5.05
CA LEU A 142 -12.94 -2.55 5.39
C LEU A 142 -12.54 -1.17 4.86
N SER A 143 -13.42 -0.55 4.09
CA SER A 143 -13.16 0.73 3.44
C SER A 143 -14.34 1.68 3.59
N ASN A 144 -14.05 2.91 4.04
CA ASN A 144 -15.02 3.99 4.29
C ASN A 144 -16.15 3.57 5.25
N MET A 145 -15.79 3.14 6.46
CA MET A 145 -16.77 2.73 7.48
C MET A 145 -16.48 3.37 8.84
N THR A 146 -17.51 3.44 9.69
CA THR A 146 -17.37 3.92 11.07
C THR A 146 -17.66 2.79 12.02
N LEU A 147 -16.68 2.45 12.84
CA LEU A 147 -16.86 1.49 13.92
C LEU A 147 -17.53 2.20 15.09
N VAL A 148 -18.49 1.53 15.72
CA VAL A 148 -19.19 2.02 16.90
C VAL A 148 -18.94 1.05 18.03
N ASP A 149 -18.63 1.57 19.22
CA ASP A 149 -18.51 0.76 20.41
C ASP A 149 -19.91 0.32 20.87
N ALA A 150 -20.25 -0.94 20.61
CA ALA A 150 -21.57 -1.49 20.94
C ALA A 150 -21.66 -2.05 22.36
N SER A 151 -20.55 -2.16 23.11
CA SER A 151 -20.56 -2.61 24.51
C SER A 151 -19.18 -2.51 25.18
N SER A 152 -19.16 -2.17 26.46
CA SER A 152 -17.99 -2.15 27.36
C SER A 152 -17.25 -3.49 27.56
N SER A 153 -17.63 -4.56 26.85
CA SER A 153 -16.95 -5.85 26.86
C SER A 153 -16.09 -6.03 25.60
N LEU A 154 -14.79 -6.21 25.81
CA LEU A 154 -13.76 -6.33 24.79
C LEU A 154 -13.89 -7.56 23.88
N PRO A 155 -13.28 -7.54 22.68
CA PRO A 155 -13.71 -8.32 21.53
C PRO A 155 -13.42 -9.81 21.68
N ALA A 156 -14.25 -10.65 21.06
CA ALA A 156 -13.83 -12.01 20.77
C ALA A 156 -12.65 -11.98 19.77
N SER A 157 -11.74 -12.94 19.94
CA SER A 157 -10.50 -13.02 19.15
C SER A 157 -10.74 -13.38 17.68
N PHE A 158 -9.88 -12.86 16.79
CA PHE A 158 -9.71 -13.30 15.41
C PHE A 158 -8.46 -14.20 15.28
N PRO A 159 -8.52 -15.47 15.70
CA PRO A 159 -7.33 -16.30 15.89
C PRO A 159 -6.63 -16.72 14.59
N SER A 160 -7.30 -16.57 13.44
CA SER A 160 -6.79 -16.97 12.12
C SER A 160 -6.52 -15.79 11.18
N LEU A 161 -6.78 -14.56 11.62
CA LEU A 161 -6.69 -13.38 10.78
C LEU A 161 -5.23 -13.03 10.52
N LYS A 162 -4.82 -13.12 9.26
CA LYS A 162 -3.47 -12.84 8.78
C LYS A 162 -3.37 -11.51 8.07
N ASN A 163 -4.45 -11.06 7.44
CA ASN A 163 -4.48 -9.88 6.59
C ASN A 163 -5.60 -8.94 7.04
N LEU A 164 -5.25 -7.73 7.44
CA LEU A 164 -6.19 -6.70 7.86
C LEU A 164 -5.96 -5.42 7.08
N SER A 165 -7.01 -4.91 6.42
CA SER A 165 -6.99 -3.63 5.74
C SER A 165 -8.11 -2.74 6.25
N LEU A 166 -7.74 -1.57 6.75
CA LEU A 166 -8.61 -0.57 7.36
C LEU A 166 -8.41 0.76 6.63
N VAL A 167 -9.23 1.03 5.62
CA VAL A 167 -9.07 2.18 4.74
C VAL A 167 -10.15 3.22 5.05
N LYS A 168 -9.75 4.47 5.36
CA LYS A 168 -10.67 5.58 5.64
C LYS A 168 -11.72 5.22 6.68
N MET A 169 -11.26 4.59 7.76
CA MET A 169 -12.09 4.15 8.86
C MET A 169 -12.21 5.26 9.89
N LYS A 170 -13.37 5.35 10.57
CA LYS A 170 -13.53 6.14 11.80
C LYS A 170 -13.69 5.20 12.99
N TYR A 171 -12.92 5.43 14.05
CA TYR A 171 -12.95 4.58 15.24
C TYR A 171 -13.71 5.27 16.38
N PRO A 172 -14.27 4.51 17.34
CA PRO A 172 -14.89 5.08 18.54
C PRO A 172 -13.89 5.75 19.48
N SER A 173 -12.68 5.18 19.58
CA SER A 173 -11.59 5.64 20.44
C SER A 173 -10.27 4.97 20.10
N GLU A 174 -9.16 5.53 20.57
CA GLU A 174 -7.82 4.92 20.51
C GLU A 174 -7.77 3.57 21.26
N GLU A 175 -8.48 3.49 22.38
CA GLU A 175 -8.59 2.27 23.19
C GLU A 175 -9.21 1.12 22.38
N PHE A 176 -10.26 1.42 21.61
CA PHE A 176 -10.96 0.43 20.80
C PHE A 176 -10.05 -0.17 19.73
N ILE A 177 -9.34 0.66 18.96
CA ILE A 177 -8.48 0.16 17.87
C ILE A 177 -7.30 -0.65 18.43
N ASN A 178 -6.69 -0.22 19.54
CA ASN A 178 -5.60 -0.95 20.18
C ASN A 178 -6.06 -2.35 20.62
N LYS A 179 -7.25 -2.45 21.24
CA LYS A 179 -7.84 -3.73 21.64
C LYS A 179 -8.27 -4.60 20.47
N PHE A 180 -8.76 -3.99 19.39
CA PHE A 180 -9.10 -4.69 18.15
C PHE A 180 -7.86 -5.32 17.51
N LEU A 181 -6.77 -4.56 17.37
CA LEU A 181 -5.50 -5.06 16.84
C LEU A 181 -4.89 -6.16 17.74
N ALA A 182 -4.94 -5.98 19.07
CA ALA A 182 -4.49 -6.99 20.03
C ALA A 182 -5.29 -8.30 19.96
N SER A 183 -6.51 -8.28 19.40
CA SER A 183 -7.36 -9.46 19.24
C SER A 183 -6.99 -10.33 18.03
N CYS A 184 -5.97 -9.95 17.26
CA CYS A 184 -5.51 -10.60 16.04
C CYS A 184 -4.08 -11.19 16.21
N PRO A 185 -3.91 -12.30 16.95
CA PRO A 185 -2.58 -12.76 17.39
C PRO A 185 -1.65 -13.23 16.26
N VAL A 186 -2.20 -13.66 15.12
CA VAL A 186 -1.44 -14.20 13.98
C VAL A 186 -1.36 -13.22 12.80
N LEU A 187 -1.66 -11.94 13.03
CA LEU A 187 -1.69 -10.93 11.99
C LEU A 187 -0.30 -10.74 11.38
N GLY A 188 -0.20 -10.99 10.07
CA GLY A 188 1.04 -10.86 9.30
C GLY A 188 1.09 -9.58 8.47
N ASP A 189 -0.05 -9.13 7.96
CA ASP A 189 -0.16 -7.97 7.07
C ASP A 189 -1.22 -6.98 7.60
N LEU A 190 -0.82 -5.73 7.81
CA LEU A 190 -1.69 -4.64 8.23
C LEU A 190 -1.55 -3.45 7.27
N ALA A 191 -2.69 -2.99 6.73
CA ALA A 191 -2.77 -1.76 5.97
C ALA A 191 -3.79 -0.81 6.61
N VAL A 192 -3.37 0.42 6.92
CA VAL A 192 -4.24 1.44 7.51
C VAL A 192 -4.15 2.72 6.68
N GLU A 193 -5.29 3.27 6.26
CA GLU A 193 -5.40 4.62 5.70
C GLU A 193 -6.27 5.47 6.63
N GLN A 194 -5.70 6.48 7.28
CA GLN A 194 -6.44 7.42 8.12
C GLN A 194 -7.12 8.50 7.28
N CYS A 195 -8.32 8.91 7.70
CA CYS A 195 -9.06 10.05 7.16
C CYS A 195 -9.19 11.16 8.21
N SER A 196 -9.47 12.39 7.78
CA SER A 196 -9.72 13.55 8.65
C SER A 196 -10.93 13.37 9.57
N GLY A 197 -10.90 14.06 10.71
CA GLY A 197 -12.01 14.05 11.67
C GLY A 197 -12.32 12.65 12.23
N ASP A 198 -11.28 11.86 12.46
CA ASP A 198 -11.31 10.61 13.23
C ASP A 198 -10.94 10.90 14.69
N SER A 199 -11.45 10.11 15.63
CA SER A 199 -11.15 10.32 17.07
C SER A 199 -9.76 9.84 17.48
N VAL A 200 -9.08 9.10 16.59
CA VAL A 200 -7.76 8.50 16.83
C VAL A 200 -6.68 9.44 16.30
N THR A 201 -6.09 10.19 17.21
CA THR A 201 -4.98 11.10 16.89
C THR A 201 -3.67 10.33 16.72
N VAL A 202 -3.41 9.36 17.60
CA VAL A 202 -2.21 8.54 17.57
C VAL A 202 -2.58 7.07 17.45
N LEU A 203 -2.13 6.43 16.36
CA LEU A 203 -2.31 5.00 16.16
C LEU A 203 -1.08 4.24 16.66
N ALA A 204 -1.27 3.42 17.70
CA ALA A 204 -0.23 2.52 18.21
C ALA A 204 -0.35 1.13 17.55
N VAL A 205 0.69 0.71 16.84
CA VAL A 205 0.81 -0.61 16.21
C VAL A 205 1.79 -1.45 17.01
N GLN A 206 1.25 -2.29 17.90
CA GLN A 206 2.01 -3.17 18.79
C GLN A 206 1.66 -4.64 18.54
N ILE A 207 2.18 -5.18 17.43
CA ILE A 207 1.80 -6.51 16.91
C ILE A 207 3.07 -7.33 16.66
N PRO A 208 3.48 -8.21 17.59
CA PRO A 208 4.74 -8.94 17.49
C PRO A 208 4.84 -9.89 16.29
N SER A 209 3.71 -10.37 15.76
CA SER A 209 3.64 -11.28 14.60
C SER A 209 3.68 -10.56 13.25
N LEU A 210 3.60 -9.22 13.24
CA LEU A 210 3.46 -8.44 12.01
C LEU A 210 4.71 -8.51 11.15
N LYS A 211 4.51 -8.78 9.86
CA LYS A 211 5.56 -8.90 8.83
C LYS A 211 5.51 -7.77 7.80
N SER A 212 4.31 -7.26 7.50
CA SER A 212 4.10 -6.14 6.58
C SER A 212 3.19 -5.08 7.19
N LEU A 213 3.62 -3.83 7.12
CA LEU A 213 2.86 -2.67 7.59
C LEU A 213 2.80 -1.60 6.49
N SER A 214 1.60 -1.16 6.14
CA SER A 214 1.37 0.02 5.28
C SER A 214 0.52 1.04 6.03
N LEU A 215 1.03 2.26 6.16
CA LEU A 215 0.37 3.39 6.82
C LEU A 215 0.21 4.53 5.82
N ARG A 216 -1.01 5.01 5.63
CA ARG A 216 -1.32 6.09 4.69
C ARG A 216 -2.14 7.17 5.37
N LYS A 217 -1.79 8.43 5.11
CA LYS A 217 -2.57 9.60 5.51
C LYS A 217 -2.64 10.54 4.33
N ARG A 218 -3.86 10.88 3.89
CA ARG A 218 -4.06 11.84 2.80
C ARG A 218 -4.15 13.27 3.36
N PRO A 219 -3.64 14.27 2.62
CA PRO A 219 -3.85 15.66 2.97
C PRO A 219 -5.32 16.02 2.85
N ASP A 220 -5.86 16.60 3.92
CA ASP A 220 -7.14 17.28 3.93
C ASP A 220 -6.93 18.73 4.36
N THR A 221 -7.78 19.64 3.89
CA THR A 221 -7.44 21.07 3.80
C THR A 221 -7.45 21.84 5.12
N ASP A 222 -7.94 21.28 6.22
CA ASP A 222 -8.38 22.07 7.38
C ASP A 222 -8.05 21.50 8.77
N ASP A 223 -7.12 20.55 8.91
CA ASP A 223 -6.86 19.92 10.21
C ASP A 223 -5.52 20.37 10.83
N ASP A 224 -5.59 21.21 11.87
CA ASP A 224 -4.47 21.65 12.71
C ASP A 224 -4.08 20.61 13.79
N GLU A 225 -4.78 19.46 13.86
CA GLU A 225 -4.51 18.45 14.88
C GLU A 225 -3.23 17.63 14.58
N ALA A 226 -2.42 17.42 15.63
CA ALA A 226 -1.19 16.65 15.55
C ALA A 226 -1.49 15.15 15.58
N TYR A 227 -1.54 14.51 14.40
CA TYR A 227 -1.65 13.06 14.29
C TYR A 227 -0.27 12.39 14.19
N GLY A 228 -0.21 11.12 14.61
CA GLY A 228 1.02 10.34 14.48
C GLY A 228 0.85 8.83 14.61
N PHE A 229 1.97 8.15 14.46
CA PHE A 229 2.05 6.70 14.55
C PHE A 229 3.10 6.29 15.60
N VAL A 230 2.77 5.30 16.42
CA VAL A 230 3.73 4.63 17.31
C VAL A 230 3.85 3.18 16.86
N ILE A 231 5.06 2.74 16.53
CA ILE A 231 5.31 1.42 15.95
C ILE A 231 6.24 0.64 16.86
N ASP A 232 5.74 -0.50 17.35
CA ASP A 232 6.49 -1.49 18.13
C ASP A 232 6.22 -2.89 17.56
N THR A 233 6.87 -3.19 16.43
CA THR A 233 6.73 -4.45 15.70
C THR A 233 8.11 -4.99 15.31
N PRO A 234 8.83 -5.68 16.22
CA PRO A 234 10.23 -6.07 16.00
C PRO A 234 10.42 -7.10 14.88
N SER A 235 9.37 -7.83 14.51
CA SER A 235 9.39 -8.89 13.50
C SER A 235 9.16 -8.39 12.06
N LEU A 236 9.05 -7.07 11.87
CA LEU A 236 8.63 -6.46 10.61
C LEU A 236 9.67 -6.65 9.49
N LEU A 237 9.21 -7.02 8.30
CA LEU A 237 10.03 -7.24 7.11
C LEU A 237 9.83 -6.14 6.06
N SER A 238 8.62 -5.59 5.97
CA SER A 238 8.24 -4.55 5.03
C SER A 238 7.50 -3.43 5.73
N PHE A 239 7.93 -2.18 5.51
CA PHE A 239 7.28 -1.00 6.05
C PHE A 239 7.06 0.05 4.96
N ASP A 240 5.81 0.45 4.76
CA ASP A 240 5.41 1.49 3.81
C ASP A 240 4.67 2.59 4.57
N ILE A 241 5.15 3.83 4.47
CA ILE A 241 4.46 4.98 5.03
C ILE A 241 4.34 6.10 4.00
N VAL A 242 3.11 6.56 3.78
CA VAL A 242 2.79 7.73 2.96
C VAL A 242 2.03 8.72 3.83
N ASP A 243 2.70 9.76 4.30
CA ASP A 243 2.12 10.73 5.23
C ASP A 243 2.64 12.15 4.99
N HIS A 244 1.81 12.96 4.34
CA HIS A 244 2.12 14.36 4.05
C HIS A 244 1.58 15.35 5.09
N CYS A 245 0.89 14.86 6.14
CA CYS A 245 0.13 15.70 7.09
C CYS A 245 0.31 15.34 8.57
N GLY A 246 1.07 14.29 8.90
CA GLY A 246 1.41 13.95 10.27
C GLY A 246 2.58 14.77 10.78
N GLU A 247 2.67 14.91 12.10
CA GLU A 247 3.79 15.59 12.74
C GLU A 247 4.85 14.63 13.27
N LEU A 248 4.50 13.36 13.50
CA LEU A 248 5.37 12.39 14.18
C LEU A 248 5.07 10.93 13.83
N CYS A 249 6.13 10.18 13.53
CA CYS A 249 6.15 8.72 13.63
C CYS A 249 7.27 8.31 14.60
N VAL A 250 6.93 7.53 15.62
CA VAL A 250 7.89 6.99 16.60
C VAL A 250 8.01 5.50 16.40
N VAL A 251 9.23 5.04 16.14
CA VAL A 251 9.59 3.63 16.13
C VAL A 251 10.30 3.33 17.45
N GLU A 252 9.66 2.54 18.32
CA GLU A 252 10.15 2.26 19.67
C GLU A 252 11.18 1.13 19.69
N SER A 253 10.90 0.04 18.99
CA SER A 253 11.79 -1.12 18.89
C SER A 253 12.61 -1.12 17.61
N ASN A 254 13.85 -1.61 17.71
CA ASN A 254 14.66 -1.90 16.53
C ASN A 254 14.01 -3.04 15.72
N MET A 255 14.11 -2.95 14.39
CA MET A 255 13.55 -3.94 13.45
C MET A 255 14.71 -4.64 12.72
N PRO A 256 15.38 -5.63 13.33
CA PRO A 256 16.62 -6.20 12.80
C PRO A 256 16.41 -7.00 11.50
N GLU A 257 15.20 -7.52 11.28
CA GLU A 257 14.88 -8.32 10.09
C GLU A 257 14.33 -7.48 8.92
N ILE A 258 14.23 -6.16 9.08
CA ILE A 258 13.58 -5.31 8.08
C ILE A 258 14.33 -5.36 6.74
N VAL A 259 13.57 -5.65 5.68
CA VAL A 259 14.11 -5.82 4.33
C VAL A 259 13.83 -4.59 3.50
N TYR A 260 12.56 -4.19 3.43
CA TYR A 260 12.08 -3.11 2.57
C TYR A 260 11.42 -2.01 3.39
N VAL A 261 11.78 -0.76 3.09
CA VAL A 261 11.15 0.42 3.67
C VAL A 261 10.86 1.44 2.57
N ASN A 262 9.62 1.92 2.49
CA ASN A 262 9.23 3.10 1.73
C ASN A 262 8.78 4.21 2.68
N LEU A 263 9.46 5.35 2.64
CA LEU A 263 9.15 6.54 3.43
C LEU A 263 8.82 7.70 2.51
N ASP A 264 7.53 7.98 2.35
CA ASP A 264 7.04 9.16 1.64
C ASP A 264 6.33 10.11 2.61
N ILE A 265 7.12 11.00 3.22
CA ILE A 265 6.67 11.78 4.37
C ILE A 265 7.06 13.24 4.29
N ASN A 266 6.25 14.10 4.93
CA ASN A 266 6.50 15.52 5.08
C ASN A 266 6.77 15.93 6.55
N TYR A 267 7.65 15.20 7.23
CA TYR A 267 7.91 15.44 8.66
C TYR A 267 9.00 16.49 8.88
N ARG A 268 8.88 17.29 9.95
CA ARG A 268 9.93 18.26 10.34
C ARG A 268 11.24 17.57 10.75
N ARG A 269 11.18 16.34 11.27
CA ARG A 269 12.33 15.58 11.80
C ARG A 269 12.22 14.08 11.46
N PRO A 270 12.33 13.68 10.18
CA PRO A 270 12.18 12.29 9.74
C PRO A 270 13.29 11.37 10.29
N TRP A 271 14.40 11.94 10.75
CA TRP A 271 15.63 11.21 11.04
C TRP A 271 15.58 10.31 12.26
N LYS A 272 14.74 10.63 13.26
CA LYS A 272 14.56 9.78 14.45
C LYS A 272 14.01 8.41 14.05
N MET A 273 13.13 8.38 13.05
CA MET A 273 12.60 7.14 12.48
C MET A 273 13.68 6.41 11.69
N LEU A 274 14.45 7.13 10.85
CA LEU A 274 15.54 6.54 10.05
C LEU A 274 16.61 5.85 10.90
N SER A 275 16.96 6.40 12.07
CA SER A 275 17.92 5.74 12.98
C SER A 275 17.45 4.37 13.46
N SER A 276 16.14 4.19 13.66
CA SER A 276 15.54 2.91 14.06
C SER A 276 15.45 1.90 12.90
N LEU A 277 15.69 2.34 11.66
CA LEU A 277 15.61 1.54 10.44
C LEU A 277 17.00 1.23 9.84
N SER A 278 18.07 1.39 10.63
CA SER A 278 19.47 1.20 10.20
C SER A 278 19.81 -0.20 9.65
N SER A 279 19.00 -1.21 9.94
CA SER A 279 19.19 -2.59 9.49
C SER A 279 18.63 -2.89 8.09
N VAL A 280 17.92 -1.94 7.48
CA VAL A 280 17.23 -2.09 6.18
C VAL A 280 18.16 -2.48 5.03
N LYS A 281 17.63 -3.25 4.07
CA LYS A 281 18.35 -3.67 2.85
C LYS A 281 17.94 -2.87 1.62
N GLU A 282 16.68 -2.49 1.54
CA GLU A 282 16.09 -1.72 0.44
C GLU A 282 15.30 -0.54 1.01
N LEU A 283 15.72 0.67 0.67
CA LEU A 283 15.15 1.90 1.22
C LEU A 283 14.71 2.83 0.10
N GLU A 284 13.45 3.26 0.15
CA GLU A 284 12.87 4.26 -0.73
C GLU A 284 12.50 5.51 0.07
N LEU A 285 12.96 6.67 -0.39
CA LEU A 285 12.86 7.93 0.34
C LEU A 285 12.24 9.04 -0.51
N CYS A 286 11.18 9.63 0.01
CA CYS A 286 10.62 10.90 -0.41
C CYS A 286 10.36 11.77 0.83
N LEU A 287 11.37 12.54 1.23
CA LEU A 287 11.35 13.32 2.48
C LEU A 287 11.45 14.81 2.18
N THR A 288 10.64 15.66 2.81
CA THR A 288 10.94 17.10 2.85
C THR A 288 12.24 17.33 3.60
N SER A 289 13.14 18.09 2.98
CA SER A 289 14.44 18.40 3.57
C SER A 289 14.27 19.41 4.72
N SER A 290 14.37 18.93 5.95
CA SER A 290 14.77 19.78 7.07
C SER A 290 16.28 20.05 6.99
N LYS A 291 16.71 21.26 7.36
CA LYS A 291 18.11 21.73 7.23
C LYS A 291 19.13 20.94 8.07
N GLU A 292 18.69 20.02 8.91
CA GLU A 292 19.53 19.29 9.86
C GLU A 292 19.43 17.78 9.63
N TYR A 293 20.29 17.24 8.74
CA TYR A 293 20.55 15.79 8.71
C TYR A 293 21.43 15.43 9.91
N PRO A 294 21.01 14.53 10.82
CA PRO A 294 21.78 14.24 12.03
C PRO A 294 23.00 13.41 11.70
N VAL A 295 24.08 13.71 12.41
CA VAL A 295 25.31 12.92 12.36
C VAL A 295 25.09 11.60 13.09
N GLY A 296 25.52 10.48 12.49
CA GLY A 296 25.61 9.19 13.17
C GLY A 296 24.60 8.12 12.76
N ILE A 297 23.74 8.38 11.76
CA ILE A 297 22.95 7.32 11.13
C ILE A 297 23.91 6.52 10.23
N VAL A 298 23.88 5.19 10.30
CA VAL A 298 24.63 4.33 9.38
C VAL A 298 23.75 3.16 8.96
N PHE A 299 23.53 3.02 7.66
CA PHE A 299 22.78 1.92 7.07
C PHE A 299 23.73 0.76 6.73
N HIS A 300 24.02 -0.08 7.73
CA HIS A 300 25.05 -1.12 7.63
C HIS A 300 24.73 -2.23 6.62
N ASN A 301 23.47 -2.37 6.22
CA ASN A 301 22.98 -3.44 5.36
C ASN A 301 22.29 -2.94 4.09
N LEU A 302 22.26 -1.62 3.85
CA LEU A 302 21.57 -1.06 2.69
C LEU A 302 22.29 -1.46 1.40
N VAL A 303 21.57 -2.14 0.52
CA VAL A 303 22.02 -2.62 -0.78
C VAL A 303 21.40 -1.81 -1.92
N HIS A 304 20.11 -1.47 -1.80
CA HIS A 304 19.38 -0.70 -2.79
C HIS A 304 18.75 0.54 -2.18
N LEU A 305 18.99 1.70 -2.81
CA LEU A 305 18.44 2.98 -2.41
C LEU A 305 17.65 3.58 -3.56
N THR A 306 16.40 3.95 -3.31
CA THR A 306 15.58 4.76 -4.20
C THR A 306 15.34 6.13 -3.58
N ILE A 307 15.56 7.22 -4.32
CA ILE A 307 15.30 8.59 -3.86
C ILE A 307 14.34 9.31 -4.81
N CYS A 308 13.32 9.96 -4.23
CA CYS A 308 12.46 10.89 -4.96
C CYS A 308 13.18 12.22 -5.21
N SER A 309 13.29 12.63 -6.48
CA SER A 309 13.86 13.93 -6.87
C SER A 309 12.84 15.08 -6.87
N CYS A 310 11.70 14.90 -6.20
CA CYS A 310 10.59 15.86 -6.17
C CYS A 310 10.82 17.06 -5.22
N GLU A 311 11.76 16.95 -4.29
CA GLU A 311 12.14 18.04 -3.36
C GLU A 311 13.30 18.85 -3.90
N THR A 312 13.43 20.12 -3.49
CA THR A 312 14.53 20.99 -3.96
C THR A 312 15.90 20.53 -3.49
N GLU A 313 16.02 20.08 -2.24
CA GLU A 313 17.29 19.68 -1.62
C GLU A 313 17.53 18.16 -1.71
N TRP A 314 16.87 17.45 -2.64
CA TRP A 314 16.98 16.00 -2.79
C TRP A 314 18.42 15.52 -2.98
N LEU A 315 19.29 16.33 -3.60
CA LEU A 315 20.73 16.05 -3.75
C LEU A 315 21.47 16.03 -2.41
N ASN A 316 21.12 16.92 -1.48
CA ASN A 316 21.72 16.94 -0.15
C ASN A 316 21.30 15.69 0.64
N LEU A 317 20.03 15.30 0.54
CA LEU A 317 19.55 14.03 1.09
C LEU A 317 20.31 12.84 0.50
N LEU A 318 20.42 12.77 -0.84
CA LEU A 318 21.17 11.73 -1.54
C LEU A 318 22.60 11.63 -1.01
N LEU A 319 23.34 12.74 -0.95
CA LEU A 319 24.72 12.74 -0.51
C LEU A 319 24.89 12.29 0.95
N CYS A 320 23.99 12.69 1.85
CA CYS A 320 24.02 12.21 3.23
C CYS A 320 23.79 10.69 3.30
N VAL A 321 22.74 10.19 2.65
CA VAL A 321 22.45 8.74 2.68
C VAL A 321 23.56 7.93 2.01
N LEU A 322 24.16 8.41 0.92
CA LEU A 322 25.31 7.75 0.29
C LEU A 322 26.52 7.65 1.25
N LYS A 323 26.80 8.71 2.03
CA LYS A 323 27.90 8.69 3.02
C LYS A 323 27.67 7.64 4.10
N ASP A 324 26.41 7.45 4.47
CA ASP A 324 26.01 6.57 5.56
C ASP A 324 25.68 5.13 5.11
N SER A 325 25.86 4.80 3.83
CA SER A 325 25.47 3.51 3.24
C SER A 325 26.67 2.76 2.64
N PRO A 326 27.60 2.21 3.44
CA PRO A 326 28.89 1.70 2.97
C PRO A 326 28.81 0.47 2.06
N LYS A 327 27.68 -0.25 2.04
CA LYS A 327 27.47 -1.47 1.22
C LYS A 327 26.54 -1.25 0.03
N LEU A 328 26.17 -0.01 -0.27
CA LEU A 328 25.20 0.29 -1.32
C LEU A 328 25.70 -0.19 -2.69
N GLN A 329 24.87 -0.95 -3.40
CA GLN A 329 25.17 -1.52 -4.72
C GLN A 329 24.29 -0.93 -5.82
N GLY A 330 23.03 -0.62 -5.53
CA GLY A 330 22.12 -0.02 -6.50
C GLY A 330 21.54 1.30 -6.02
N LEU A 331 21.55 2.28 -6.93
CA LEU A 331 20.93 3.58 -6.73
C LEU A 331 19.87 3.80 -7.80
N ARG A 332 18.63 4.07 -7.36
CA ARG A 332 17.54 4.52 -8.22
C ARG A 332 17.15 5.95 -7.87
N ILE A 333 16.98 6.79 -8.88
CA ILE A 333 16.47 8.16 -8.73
C ILE A 333 15.22 8.26 -9.58
N GLU A 334 14.12 8.70 -9.00
CA GLU A 334 12.85 8.82 -9.72
C GLU A 334 12.01 10.00 -9.21
N GLN A 335 11.37 10.73 -10.13
CA GLN A 335 10.39 11.75 -9.73
C GLN A 335 8.96 11.20 -9.78
N TYR A 336 8.44 10.75 -8.63
CA TYR A 336 7.05 10.28 -8.52
C TYR A 336 6.04 11.41 -8.32
N HIS A 337 6.43 12.45 -7.56
CA HIS A 337 5.59 13.60 -7.26
C HIS A 337 5.90 14.80 -8.16
N ASN A 338 4.93 15.71 -8.24
CA ASN A 338 5.21 17.06 -8.72
C ASN A 338 6.22 17.73 -7.78
N ILE A 339 7.00 18.67 -8.33
CA ILE A 339 7.99 19.42 -7.55
C ILE A 339 7.23 20.13 -6.41
N ARG A 340 7.60 19.86 -5.15
CA ARG A 340 6.82 20.30 -3.98
C ARG A 340 6.85 21.81 -3.76
N THR A 341 7.81 22.52 -4.36
CA THR A 341 7.97 23.97 -4.23
C THR A 341 8.08 24.63 -5.61
N GLY A 342 7.51 25.84 -5.75
CA GLY A 342 7.73 26.70 -6.92
C GLY A 342 9.06 27.46 -6.85
N GLU A 343 9.93 27.10 -5.92
CA GLU A 343 11.23 27.73 -5.71
C GLU A 343 12.25 27.17 -6.72
N GLN A 344 13.19 28.02 -7.14
CA GLN A 344 14.32 27.55 -7.94
C GLN A 344 15.13 26.56 -7.12
N ARG A 345 15.36 25.38 -7.69
CA ARG A 345 16.26 24.41 -7.08
C ARG A 345 17.66 25.03 -6.92
N PRO A 346 18.34 24.78 -5.79
CA PRO A 346 19.62 25.41 -5.50
C PRO A 346 20.71 24.90 -6.44
N CYS A 347 21.62 25.77 -6.87
CA CYS A 347 22.81 25.34 -7.58
C CYS A 347 23.59 24.34 -6.72
N TRP A 348 23.86 23.17 -7.28
CA TRP A 348 24.50 22.11 -6.53
C TRP A 348 25.95 22.47 -6.20
N LYS A 349 26.32 22.28 -4.93
CA LYS A 349 27.71 22.41 -4.49
C LYS A 349 28.28 21.03 -4.35
N GLU A 350 29.20 20.69 -5.26
CA GLU A 350 29.86 19.40 -5.24
C GLU A 350 30.48 19.13 -3.84
N PRO A 351 30.27 17.93 -3.26
CA PRO A 351 30.79 17.61 -1.94
C PRO A 351 32.33 17.60 -1.94
N SER A 352 32.92 18.02 -0.82
CA SER A 352 34.38 18.01 -0.64
C SER A 352 35.00 16.60 -0.60
N SER A 353 34.19 15.58 -0.31
CA SER A 353 34.58 14.18 -0.32
C SER A 353 33.55 13.31 -1.02
N VAL A 354 34.04 12.33 -1.78
CA VAL A 354 33.20 11.35 -2.46
C VAL A 354 32.74 10.29 -1.44
N PRO A 355 31.44 9.96 -1.37
CA PRO A 355 30.95 8.90 -0.51
C PRO A 355 31.64 7.55 -0.79
N GLY A 356 31.97 6.80 0.26
CA GLY A 356 32.73 5.55 0.14
C GLY A 356 32.06 4.53 -0.79
N CYS A 357 30.74 4.36 -0.69
CA CYS A 357 29.99 3.41 -1.51
C CYS A 357 30.04 3.72 -3.01
N VAL A 358 30.08 5.01 -3.39
CA VAL A 358 30.24 5.43 -4.78
C VAL A 358 31.58 4.93 -5.32
N LEU A 359 32.65 5.01 -4.51
CA LEU A 359 33.98 4.57 -4.92
C LEU A 359 34.15 3.04 -4.94
N THR A 360 33.50 2.32 -4.02
CA THR A 360 33.87 0.92 -3.71
C THR A 360 32.80 -0.13 -3.99
N SER A 361 31.51 0.22 -4.08
CA SER A 361 30.44 -0.80 -4.11
C SER A 361 29.31 -0.52 -5.10
N LEU A 362 29.11 0.72 -5.55
CA LEU A 362 28.00 1.06 -6.44
C LEU A 362 28.17 0.39 -7.82
N GLU A 363 27.22 -0.49 -8.16
CA GLU A 363 27.21 -1.30 -9.38
C GLU A 363 26.13 -0.89 -10.38
N THR A 364 24.98 -0.43 -9.90
CA THR A 364 23.84 -0.05 -10.76
C THR A 364 23.35 1.36 -10.45
N LEU A 365 23.07 2.11 -11.52
CA LEU A 365 22.37 3.38 -11.50
C LEU A 365 21.12 3.28 -12.37
N GLU A 366 19.96 3.54 -11.80
CA GLU A 366 18.71 3.67 -12.54
C GLU A 366 18.15 5.09 -12.34
N TRP A 367 17.93 5.80 -13.43
CA TRP A 367 17.34 7.13 -13.40
C TRP A 367 16.04 7.12 -14.19
N VAL A 368 14.93 7.35 -13.52
CA VAL A 368 13.60 7.31 -14.10
C VAL A 368 13.03 8.72 -14.19
N LYS A 369 12.46 9.07 -15.35
CA LYS A 369 11.94 10.41 -15.65
C LYS A 369 13.01 11.52 -15.58
N TYR A 370 14.18 11.26 -16.18
CA TYR A 370 15.25 12.23 -16.33
C TYR A 370 14.83 13.39 -17.25
N GLU A 371 14.96 14.63 -16.75
CA GLU A 371 14.58 15.84 -17.48
C GLU A 371 15.77 16.63 -18.05
N GLY A 372 17.00 16.27 -17.68
CA GLY A 372 18.20 16.92 -18.17
C GLY A 372 18.38 18.34 -17.62
N THR A 373 17.86 18.60 -16.43
CA THR A 373 18.15 19.85 -15.70
C THR A 373 19.64 19.92 -15.32
N GLU A 374 20.18 21.12 -15.09
CA GLU A 374 21.61 21.27 -14.79
C GLU A 374 22.04 20.46 -13.56
N GLU A 375 21.25 20.47 -12.49
CA GLU A 375 21.52 19.66 -11.28
C GLU A 375 21.53 18.16 -11.55
N GLU A 376 20.61 17.66 -12.37
CA GLU A 376 20.56 16.23 -12.75
C GLU A 376 21.78 15.86 -13.60
N LYS A 377 22.21 16.74 -14.51
CA LYS A 377 23.45 16.56 -15.29
C LYS A 377 24.67 16.52 -14.38
N GLU A 378 24.78 17.44 -13.43
CA GLU A 378 25.92 17.51 -12.53
C GLU A 378 25.98 16.29 -11.60
N ALA A 379 24.84 15.86 -11.05
CA ALA A 379 24.76 14.66 -10.22
C ALA A 379 25.09 13.38 -11.01
N ALA A 380 24.58 13.25 -12.23
CA ALA A 380 24.96 12.15 -13.12
C ALA A 380 26.46 12.17 -13.43
N ALA A 381 27.02 13.35 -13.76
CA ALA A 381 28.44 13.53 -14.03
C ALA A 381 29.31 13.12 -12.84
N PHE A 382 28.90 13.50 -11.63
CA PHE A 382 29.59 13.12 -10.40
C PHE A 382 29.60 11.61 -10.17
N ILE A 383 28.46 10.93 -10.34
CA ILE A 383 28.40 9.47 -10.19
C ILE A 383 29.28 8.82 -11.25
N PHE A 384 29.14 9.19 -12.53
CA PHE A 384 29.95 8.60 -13.61
C PHE A 384 31.45 8.82 -13.43
N ARG A 385 31.85 10.01 -12.98
CA ARG A 385 33.26 10.37 -12.76
C ARG A 385 33.90 9.62 -11.59
N ASN A 386 33.12 9.20 -10.61
CA ASN A 386 33.66 8.61 -9.38
C ASN A 386 33.36 7.11 -9.21
N ALA A 387 32.28 6.60 -9.79
CA ALA A 387 31.83 5.23 -9.60
C ALA A 387 32.63 4.22 -10.42
N ARG A 388 33.71 3.71 -9.82
CA ARG A 388 34.67 2.78 -10.44
C ARG A 388 34.08 1.41 -10.75
N PHE A 389 33.14 0.94 -9.93
CA PHE A 389 32.53 -0.39 -10.03
C PHE A 389 31.16 -0.38 -10.73
N LEU A 390 30.75 0.77 -11.28
CA LEU A 390 29.47 0.89 -11.98
C LEU A 390 29.46 0.00 -13.23
N LYS A 391 28.54 -0.96 -13.30
CA LYS A 391 28.39 -1.94 -14.39
C LYS A 391 27.26 -1.55 -15.34
N LYS A 392 26.15 -1.02 -14.81
CA LYS A 392 24.96 -0.67 -15.57
C LYS A 392 24.44 0.70 -15.14
N ALA A 393 24.18 1.55 -16.12
CA ALA A 393 23.46 2.80 -15.93
C ALA A 393 22.28 2.83 -16.90
N THR A 394 21.06 2.90 -16.39
CA THR A 394 19.83 2.99 -17.19
C THR A 394 19.17 4.31 -16.90
N ILE A 395 18.97 5.13 -17.93
CA ILE A 395 18.35 6.45 -17.81
C ILE A 395 17.12 6.49 -18.73
N SER A 396 15.95 6.75 -18.19
CA SER A 396 14.73 6.93 -18.98
C SER A 396 14.21 8.35 -18.83
N SER A 397 13.75 8.96 -19.93
CA SER A 397 13.20 10.32 -19.92
C SER A 397 11.68 10.34 -19.95
N SER A 398 11.08 11.27 -19.21
CA SER A 398 9.65 11.58 -19.28
C SER A 398 9.26 12.40 -20.50
N SER A 399 10.23 12.97 -21.22
CA SER A 399 9.95 13.77 -22.41
C SER A 399 9.44 12.91 -23.55
N THR A 400 8.37 13.37 -24.23
CA THR A 400 7.88 12.76 -25.47
C THR A 400 8.57 13.33 -26.72
N ASP A 401 9.39 14.37 -26.58
CA ASP A 401 10.08 15.03 -27.68
C ASP A 401 11.37 14.27 -28.05
N PRO A 402 11.47 13.69 -29.26
CA PRO A 402 12.66 12.95 -29.68
C PRO A 402 13.91 13.83 -29.78
N VAL A 403 13.78 15.14 -30.05
CA VAL A 403 14.92 16.07 -30.12
C VAL A 403 15.47 16.28 -28.71
N LYS A 404 14.61 16.59 -27.74
CA LYS A 404 14.99 16.75 -26.33
C LYS A 404 15.64 15.47 -25.78
N LYS A 405 15.06 14.30 -26.07
CA LYS A 405 15.66 13.01 -25.69
C LYS A 405 17.06 12.81 -26.29
N LEU A 406 17.25 13.14 -27.57
CA LEU A 406 18.55 13.02 -28.22
C LEU A 406 19.60 13.97 -27.62
N GLU A 407 19.21 15.19 -27.25
CA GLU A 407 20.09 16.15 -26.56
C GLU A 407 20.51 15.65 -25.18
N MET A 408 19.59 15.10 -24.39
CA MET A 408 19.89 14.48 -23.10
C MET A 408 20.85 13.31 -23.26
N LEU A 409 20.58 12.40 -24.21
CA LEU A 409 21.44 11.26 -24.50
C LEU A 409 22.84 11.70 -24.90
N LYS A 410 22.95 12.70 -25.79
CA LYS A 410 24.25 13.28 -26.17
C LYS A 410 24.98 13.80 -24.94
N GLY A 411 24.33 14.64 -24.14
CA GLY A 411 24.91 15.19 -22.91
C GLY A 411 25.47 14.11 -21.99
N LEU A 412 24.69 13.07 -21.72
CA LEU A 412 25.10 11.93 -20.88
C LEU A 412 26.23 11.10 -21.51
N SER A 413 26.24 10.94 -22.83
CA SER A 413 27.26 10.18 -23.55
C SER A 413 28.64 10.83 -23.52
N PHE A 414 28.69 12.18 -23.41
CA PHE A 414 29.93 12.96 -23.32
C PHE A 414 30.50 13.03 -21.90
N LEU A 415 29.78 12.56 -20.88
CA LEU A 415 30.27 12.54 -19.50
C LEU A 415 31.44 11.57 -19.36
N SER A 416 32.47 11.99 -18.62
CA SER A 416 33.61 11.13 -18.31
C SER A 416 33.17 10.01 -17.37
N ARG A 417 33.44 8.77 -17.77
CA ARG A 417 33.14 7.57 -16.98
C ARG A 417 34.42 6.99 -16.41
N CYS A 418 34.46 6.79 -15.10
CA CYS A 418 35.57 6.13 -14.43
C CYS A 418 35.58 4.62 -14.67
N SER A 419 34.39 4.00 -14.69
CA SER A 419 34.23 2.58 -15.03
C SER A 419 34.23 2.39 -16.55
N SER A 420 35.22 1.66 -17.05
CA SER A 420 35.27 1.19 -18.44
C SER A 420 34.25 0.10 -18.75
N SER A 421 33.70 -0.55 -17.72
CA SER A 421 32.74 -1.65 -17.83
C SER A 421 31.27 -1.20 -17.78
N CYS A 422 31.03 0.10 -17.55
CA CYS A 422 29.68 0.64 -17.41
C CYS A 422 28.96 0.67 -18.76
N HIS A 423 27.86 -0.08 -18.86
CA HIS A 423 26.95 -0.04 -20.00
C HIS A 423 25.86 1.00 -19.73
N LEU A 424 25.83 2.07 -20.54
CA LEU A 424 24.81 3.11 -20.48
C LEU A 424 23.68 2.76 -21.46
N THR A 425 22.45 2.62 -20.95
CA THR A 425 21.23 2.49 -21.75
C THR A 425 20.35 3.72 -21.53
N PHE A 426 19.68 4.18 -22.59
CA PHE A 426 18.78 5.32 -22.54
C PHE A 426 17.46 4.99 -23.23
N ASP A 427 16.34 5.15 -22.51
CA ASP A 427 14.98 4.80 -22.96
C ASP A 427 14.02 6.01 -23.07
#